data_AF-A0A7X3QLV8-F1
#
_entry.id   AF-A0A7X3QLV8-F1
#
_cell.length_a   1.000
_cell.length_b   1.000
_cell.length_c   1.000
_cell.angle_alpha   90.00
_cell.angle_beta   90.00
_cell.angle_gamma   90.00
#
_symmetry.space_group_name_H-M   'P 1'
#
loop_
_entity.id
_entity.type
_entity.pdbx_description
1 polymer ?
#
loop_
_entity_poly.entity_id
_entity_poly.type
_entity_poly.pdbx_seq_one_letter_code
_entity_poly.pdbx_strand_id
1 'polypeptide(L)'
;MRLLLIGCEYTGKSTLARNISRWMIEQMGVSLVRWHDHFVVPRLDGHTIIRAEGSDASIGKTEHDLNTEEDEEQIMSLRPNVLEQLQRHNIWRHLHPGLLSADDVLFVNFYYAEAVYAPLYHGYGEPDSFADRYERAREWDEELLAYVPEMVLAHVTADPAAVAQRMATRPRVRGILKQQDIPSVLDRFREEYEASLIERKFTLDTTDTTPEQTLGQFVDLIRPHLSEVDHQRMR
;
A
#
# COMPACT_ATOMS: atom_id res chain seq x y z
N MET A 1 -5.06 -14.47 -2.88
CA MET A 1 -3.96 -13.71 -3.48
C MET A 1 -3.31 -12.84 -2.42
N ARG A 2 -2.00 -12.99 -2.21
CA ARG A 2 -1.22 -12.26 -1.20
C ARG A 2 -0.33 -11.22 -1.91
N LEU A 3 -0.68 -9.94 -1.82
CA LEU A 3 -0.10 -8.87 -2.65
C LEU A 3 0.06 -7.55 -1.90
N LEU A 4 1.25 -6.97 -2.01
CA LEU A 4 1.65 -5.67 -1.47
C LEU A 4 2.04 -4.74 -2.65
N LEU A 5 1.25 -3.68 -2.87
CA LEU A 5 1.57 -2.64 -3.85
C LEU A 5 2.38 -1.51 -3.17
N ILE A 6 3.59 -1.19 -3.62
CA ILE A 6 4.40 -0.08 -3.07
C ILE A 6 4.68 1.02 -4.12
N GLY A 7 5.11 2.21 -3.67
CA GLY A 7 5.48 3.34 -4.53
C GLY A 7 5.09 4.71 -3.98
N CYS A 8 5.48 5.77 -4.70
CA CYS A 8 5.18 7.17 -4.37
C CYS A 8 3.67 7.50 -4.48
N GLU A 9 3.21 8.66 -3.96
CA GLU A 9 1.88 9.16 -4.34
C GLU A 9 1.82 9.47 -5.85
N TYR A 10 0.61 9.47 -6.42
CA TYR A 10 0.35 9.70 -7.86
C TYR A 10 0.97 8.71 -8.88
N THR A 11 1.73 7.69 -8.46
CA THR A 11 2.13 6.57 -9.34
C THR A 11 0.97 5.63 -9.72
N GLY A 12 -0.28 5.97 -9.40
CA GLY A 12 -1.47 5.25 -9.87
C GLY A 12 -1.91 4.05 -9.02
N LYS A 13 -1.16 3.66 -7.96
CA LYS A 13 -1.52 2.54 -7.04
C LYS A 13 -3.01 2.44 -6.69
N SER A 14 -3.64 3.54 -6.27
CA SER A 14 -5.04 3.58 -5.85
C SER A 14 -6.04 3.33 -7.00
N THR A 15 -5.62 3.51 -8.25
CA THR A 15 -6.38 3.13 -9.45
C THR A 15 -6.15 1.66 -9.75
N LEU A 16 -4.89 1.22 -9.78
CA LEU A 16 -4.52 -0.18 -10.02
C LEU A 16 -5.18 -1.12 -9.00
N ALA A 17 -5.15 -0.80 -7.69
CA ALA A 17 -5.80 -1.56 -6.63
C ALA A 17 -7.31 -1.79 -6.91
N ARG A 18 -8.02 -0.76 -7.38
CA ARG A 18 -9.45 -0.85 -7.73
C ARG A 18 -9.69 -1.68 -9.00
N ASN A 19 -8.81 -1.58 -9.99
CA ASN A 19 -8.86 -2.38 -11.20
C ASN A 19 -8.58 -3.87 -10.91
N ILE A 20 -7.57 -4.16 -10.08
CA ILE A 20 -7.27 -5.51 -9.56
C ILE A 20 -8.48 -6.05 -8.79
N SER A 21 -9.11 -5.27 -7.91
CA SER A 21 -10.30 -5.73 -7.18
C SER A 21 -11.45 -6.12 -8.11
N ARG A 22 -11.70 -5.37 -9.19
CA ARG A 22 -12.72 -5.73 -10.18
C ARG A 22 -12.37 -7.02 -10.91
N TRP A 23 -11.12 -7.16 -11.34
CA TRP A 23 -10.58 -8.38 -11.96
C TRP A 23 -10.71 -9.60 -11.03
N MET A 24 -10.39 -9.47 -9.73
CA MET A 24 -10.63 -10.55 -8.75
C MET A 24 -12.11 -10.91 -8.61
N ILE A 25 -13.01 -9.93 -8.52
CA ILE A 25 -14.46 -10.17 -8.41
C ILE A 25 -14.98 -10.95 -9.63
N GLU A 26 -14.55 -10.54 -10.82
CA GLU A 26 -14.96 -11.15 -12.09
C GLU A 26 -14.39 -12.57 -12.25
N GLN A 27 -13.07 -12.69 -12.12
CA GLN A 27 -12.31 -13.90 -12.46
C GLN A 27 -12.24 -14.90 -11.31
N MET A 28 -12.04 -14.45 -10.06
CA MET A 28 -11.95 -15.31 -8.88
C MET A 28 -13.31 -15.47 -8.16
N GLY A 29 -14.34 -14.72 -8.56
CA GLY A 29 -15.69 -14.82 -8.00
C GLY A 29 -15.85 -14.31 -6.57
N VAL A 30 -14.87 -13.58 -6.03
CA VAL A 30 -14.92 -13.05 -4.66
C VAL A 30 -16.00 -11.99 -4.51
N SER A 31 -16.72 -11.99 -3.38
CA SER A 31 -17.85 -11.08 -3.14
C SER A 31 -17.44 -9.68 -2.69
N LEU A 32 -16.26 -9.55 -2.08
CA LEU A 32 -15.70 -8.30 -1.59
C LEU A 32 -14.17 -8.39 -1.64
N VAL A 33 -13.52 -7.31 -2.06
CA VAL A 33 -12.06 -7.14 -2.02
C VAL A 33 -11.74 -5.96 -1.12
N ARG A 34 -10.93 -6.19 -0.09
CA ARG A 34 -10.48 -5.19 0.89
C ARG A 34 -8.98 -4.99 0.75
N TRP A 35 -8.55 -3.76 0.51
CA TRP A 35 -7.17 -3.34 0.67
C TRP A 35 -6.99 -2.69 2.04
N HIS A 36 -5.83 -2.95 2.65
CA HIS A 36 -5.32 -2.17 3.77
C HIS A 36 -4.38 -1.11 3.18
N ASP A 37 -4.82 0.14 3.14
CA ASP A 37 -4.12 1.28 2.50
C ASP A 37 -3.93 2.49 3.43
N HIS A 38 -4.18 2.31 4.73
CA HIS A 38 -4.18 3.35 5.77
C HIS A 38 -2.89 3.39 6.62
N PHE A 39 -1.75 3.51 5.95
CA PHE A 39 -0.41 3.52 6.56
C PHE A 39 0.32 4.85 6.40
N VAL A 40 -0.37 5.87 5.92
CA VAL A 40 0.17 7.21 5.68
C VAL A 40 -0.61 8.21 6.52
N VAL A 41 0.05 8.84 7.49
CA VAL A 41 -0.56 9.88 8.33
C VAL A 41 -1.06 11.04 7.44
N PRO A 42 -2.15 11.73 7.81
CA PRO A 42 -3.03 11.45 8.96
C PRO A 42 -4.11 10.36 8.75
N ARG A 43 -4.27 9.80 7.55
CA ARG A 43 -5.37 8.85 7.23
C ARG A 43 -5.00 7.41 7.58
N LEU A 44 -5.27 7.05 8.83
CA LEU A 44 -4.85 5.79 9.47
C LEU A 44 -6.01 4.80 9.72
N ASP A 45 -7.16 5.00 9.09
CA ASP A 45 -8.43 4.43 9.55
C ASP A 45 -9.38 3.92 8.43
N GLY A 46 -9.22 4.39 7.20
CA GLY A 46 -10.01 3.99 6.02
C GLY A 46 -9.55 2.70 5.35
N HIS A 47 -10.32 2.17 4.39
CA HIS A 47 -9.92 1.03 3.55
C HIS A 47 -10.44 1.23 2.12
N THR A 48 -9.62 1.00 1.09
CA THR A 48 -10.13 0.80 -0.28
C THR A 48 -10.86 -0.55 -0.36
N ILE A 49 -12.19 -0.50 -0.35
CA ILE A 49 -13.08 -1.66 -0.49
C ILE A 49 -13.83 -1.58 -1.82
N ILE A 50 -13.91 -2.71 -2.53
CA ILE A 50 -14.74 -2.90 -3.72
C ILE A 50 -15.59 -4.16 -3.50
N ARG A 51 -16.88 -4.11 -3.85
CA ARG A 51 -17.84 -5.20 -3.66
C ARG A 51 -18.33 -5.71 -5.02
N ALA A 52 -18.68 -6.98 -5.10
CA ALA A 52 -19.45 -7.50 -6.22
C ALA A 52 -20.85 -6.88 -6.25
N GLU A 53 -21.42 -6.73 -7.45
CA GLU A 53 -22.81 -6.27 -7.59
C GLU A 53 -23.77 -7.27 -6.93
N GLY A 54 -24.79 -6.77 -6.24
CA GLY A 54 -25.73 -7.60 -5.47
C GLY A 54 -25.16 -8.24 -4.19
N SER A 55 -23.88 -8.04 -3.85
CA SER A 55 -23.29 -8.60 -2.62
C SER A 55 -23.90 -8.02 -1.34
N ASP A 56 -24.04 -8.85 -0.32
CA ASP A 56 -24.40 -8.53 1.07
C ASP A 56 -23.17 -8.36 2.00
N ALA A 57 -21.96 -8.72 1.54
CA ALA A 57 -20.72 -8.74 2.32
C ALA A 57 -20.44 -7.40 3.04
N SER A 58 -20.19 -7.46 4.35
CA SER A 58 -20.02 -6.28 5.20
C SER A 58 -18.73 -5.50 4.90
N ILE A 59 -18.87 -4.18 4.78
CA ILE A 59 -17.73 -3.26 4.63
C ILE A 59 -16.97 -3.02 5.95
N GLY A 60 -17.58 -3.33 7.10
CA GLY A 60 -17.06 -2.92 8.41
C GLY A 60 -17.40 -1.46 8.68
N LYS A 61 -16.38 -0.59 8.72
CA LYS A 61 -16.55 0.86 8.87
C LYS A 61 -17.41 1.47 7.74
N THR A 62 -18.24 2.43 8.13
CA THR A 62 -18.98 3.37 7.28
C THR A 62 -18.28 4.74 7.26
N GLU A 63 -18.78 5.70 6.48
CA GLU A 63 -18.26 7.08 6.47
C GLU A 63 -18.37 7.79 7.83
N HIS A 64 -19.34 7.41 8.67
CA HIS A 64 -19.48 7.92 10.04
C HIS A 64 -18.41 7.37 11.00
N ASP A 65 -17.77 6.26 10.65
CA ASP A 65 -16.71 5.65 11.46
C ASP A 65 -15.31 6.15 11.06
N LEU A 66 -15.20 7.07 10.09
CA LEU A 66 -13.93 7.62 9.61
C LEU A 66 -13.49 8.87 10.37
N ASN A 67 -12.18 9.10 10.40
CA ASN A 67 -11.59 10.30 11.00
C ASN A 67 -12.10 11.58 10.32
N THR A 68 -12.49 12.57 11.11
CA THR A 68 -12.86 13.91 10.64
C THR A 68 -11.64 14.77 10.29
N GLU A 69 -11.86 16.02 9.87
CA GLU A 69 -10.76 16.99 9.74
C GLU A 69 -10.11 17.30 11.10
N GLU A 70 -10.89 17.36 12.19
CA GLU A 70 -10.37 17.58 13.53
C GLU A 70 -9.56 16.38 14.05
N ASP A 71 -10.02 15.14 13.82
CA ASP A 71 -9.27 13.93 14.22
C ASP A 71 -7.93 13.82 13.49
N GLU A 72 -7.91 14.14 12.18
CA GLU A 72 -6.68 14.15 11.39
C GLU A 72 -5.73 15.27 11.83
N GLU A 73 -6.22 16.46 12.21
CA GLU A 73 -5.40 17.52 12.81
C GLU A 73 -4.85 17.13 14.19
N GLN A 74 -5.65 16.47 15.03
CA GLN A 74 -5.19 15.94 16.33
C GLN A 74 -4.06 14.91 16.13
N ILE A 75 -4.16 14.01 15.15
CA ILE A 75 -3.09 13.07 14.79
C ILE A 75 -1.82 13.81 14.35
N MET A 76 -1.93 14.84 13.50
CA MET A 76 -0.76 15.63 13.07
C MET A 76 -0.17 16.51 14.18
N SER A 77 -0.92 16.81 15.25
CA SER A 77 -0.43 17.54 16.42
C SER A 77 0.45 16.70 17.36
N LEU A 78 0.45 15.37 17.20
CA LEU A 78 1.24 14.46 18.02
C LEU A 78 2.74 14.74 17.89
N ARG A 79 3.45 14.74 19.03
CA ARG A 79 4.92 14.79 19.03
C ARG A 79 5.48 13.59 18.24
N PRO A 80 6.59 13.73 17.47
CA PRO A 80 7.16 12.65 16.65
C PRO A 80 7.24 11.28 17.33
N ASN A 81 7.79 11.20 18.55
CA ASN A 81 7.93 9.93 19.29
C ASN A 81 6.58 9.31 19.73
N VAL A 82 5.46 10.05 19.69
CA VAL A 82 4.11 9.51 19.96
C VAL A 82 3.46 9.07 18.66
N LEU A 83 3.66 9.83 17.57
CA LEU A 83 3.23 9.46 16.22
C LEU A 83 3.94 8.18 15.73
N GLU A 84 5.23 8.01 16.06
CA GLU A 84 6.02 6.78 15.88
C GLU A 84 5.31 5.57 16.48
N GLN A 85 4.88 5.69 17.75
CA GLN A 85 4.25 4.60 18.50
C GLN A 85 2.87 4.26 17.93
N LEU A 86 2.10 5.27 17.50
CA LEU A 86 0.82 5.08 16.83
C LEU A 86 0.99 4.33 15.51
N GLN A 87 1.94 4.75 14.66
CA GLN A 87 2.21 4.10 13.37
C GLN A 87 2.83 2.71 13.51
N ARG A 88 3.75 2.50 14.48
CA ARG A 88 4.30 1.17 14.77
C ARG A 88 3.23 0.22 15.31
N HIS A 89 2.30 0.69 16.15
CA HIS A 89 1.15 -0.10 16.55
C HIS A 89 0.24 -0.41 15.34
N ASN A 90 -0.05 0.58 14.49
CA ASN A 90 -0.85 0.42 13.28
C ASN A 90 -0.25 -0.61 12.31
N ILE A 91 1.07 -0.61 12.12
CA ILE A 91 1.75 -1.62 11.30
C ILE A 91 1.71 -3.00 11.95
N TRP A 92 2.13 -3.10 13.21
CA TRP A 92 2.25 -4.38 13.91
C TRP A 92 0.90 -5.12 14.05
N ARG A 93 -0.21 -4.40 14.26
CA ARG A 93 -1.55 -5.03 14.27
C ARG A 93 -1.99 -5.62 12.92
N HIS A 94 -1.34 -5.27 11.82
CA HIS A 94 -1.56 -5.88 10.50
C HIS A 94 -0.59 -7.02 10.17
N LEU A 95 0.51 -7.16 10.92
CA LEU A 95 1.33 -8.38 10.94
C LEU A 95 0.72 -9.49 11.80
N HIS A 96 -0.43 -9.23 12.44
CA HIS A 96 -1.09 -10.21 13.30
C HIS A 96 -1.47 -11.49 12.51
N PRO A 97 -1.10 -12.71 12.98
CA PRO A 97 -1.24 -13.94 12.20
C PRO A 97 -2.65 -14.24 11.70
N GLY A 98 -3.68 -13.89 12.48
CA GLY A 98 -5.09 -14.09 12.10
C GLY A 98 -5.60 -13.19 10.97
N LEU A 99 -4.84 -12.17 10.56
CA LEU A 99 -5.07 -11.42 9.32
C LEU A 99 -4.26 -12.04 8.18
N LEU A 100 -2.98 -12.32 8.43
CA LEU A 100 -2.06 -12.92 7.47
C LEU A 100 -2.46 -14.35 7.03
N SER A 101 -3.26 -15.06 7.82
CA SER A 101 -3.78 -16.39 7.51
C SER A 101 -4.94 -16.40 6.50
N ALA A 102 -5.39 -15.26 5.97
CA ALA A 102 -6.44 -15.21 4.96
C ALA A 102 -5.94 -15.68 3.57
N ASP A 103 -6.87 -16.14 2.73
CA ASP A 103 -6.58 -16.46 1.32
C ASP A 103 -6.17 -15.19 0.55
N ASP A 104 -6.85 -14.08 0.84
CA ASP A 104 -6.63 -12.77 0.24
C ASP A 104 -6.08 -11.78 1.27
N VAL A 105 -4.82 -11.36 1.08
CA VAL A 105 -4.10 -10.43 1.95
C VAL A 105 -3.54 -9.32 1.06
N LEU A 106 -4.14 -8.14 1.13
CA LEU A 106 -3.96 -7.08 0.14
C LEU A 106 -3.58 -5.75 0.82
N PHE A 107 -2.39 -5.25 0.49
CA PHE A 107 -1.79 -4.06 1.11
C PHE A 107 -1.42 -2.99 0.07
N VAL A 108 -1.53 -1.71 0.45
CA VAL A 108 -0.94 -0.59 -0.30
C VAL A 108 0.01 0.18 0.60
N ASN A 109 1.26 0.28 0.15
CA ASN A 109 2.47 0.74 0.83
C ASN A 109 2.83 0.02 2.14
N PHE A 110 1.89 -0.28 3.04
CA PHE A 110 2.16 -0.88 4.35
C PHE A 110 3.32 -0.17 5.07
N TYR A 111 4.25 -0.90 5.69
CA TYR A 111 5.42 -0.31 6.36
C TYR A 111 6.39 0.41 5.43
N TYR A 112 6.39 0.11 4.12
CA TYR A 112 7.19 0.86 3.15
C TYR A 112 6.77 2.32 3.00
N ALA A 113 5.51 2.68 3.35
CA ALA A 113 5.15 4.09 3.49
C ALA A 113 5.91 4.76 4.63
N GLU A 114 6.08 4.09 5.78
CA GLU A 114 6.79 4.64 6.93
C GLU A 114 8.30 4.70 6.68
N ALA A 115 8.89 3.69 6.02
CA ALA A 115 10.29 3.71 5.58
C ALA A 115 10.63 4.95 4.73
N VAL A 116 9.76 5.30 3.79
CA VAL A 116 9.99 6.45 2.91
C VAL A 116 9.57 7.79 3.54
N TYR A 117 8.40 7.86 4.19
CA TYR A 117 7.81 9.14 4.58
C TYR A 117 8.10 9.59 6.02
N ALA A 118 8.36 8.67 6.96
CA ALA A 118 8.61 9.05 8.34
C ALA A 118 9.86 9.94 8.53
N PRO A 119 11.05 9.58 8.02
CA PRO A 119 12.22 10.46 8.09
C PRO A 119 11.96 11.80 7.40
N LEU A 120 11.47 11.76 6.15
CA LEU A 120 11.27 12.96 5.33
C LEU A 120 10.26 13.97 5.92
N TYR A 121 9.19 13.50 6.57
CA TYR A 121 8.04 14.34 6.91
C TYR A 121 7.53 14.23 8.36
N HIS A 122 7.76 13.13 9.09
CA HIS A 122 7.16 12.89 10.41
C HIS A 122 8.13 13.14 11.58
N GLY A 123 9.43 13.36 11.31
CA GLY A 123 10.42 13.75 12.31
C GLY A 123 10.95 12.60 13.18
N TYR A 124 10.88 11.36 12.68
CA TYR A 124 11.45 10.16 13.28
C TYR A 124 11.73 9.12 12.18
N GLY A 125 12.52 8.09 12.48
CA GLY A 125 12.76 6.99 11.53
C GLY A 125 13.97 7.18 10.61
N GLU A 126 14.78 8.20 10.87
CA GLU A 126 16.09 8.41 10.22
C GLU A 126 17.07 7.26 10.50
N PRO A 127 18.08 7.06 9.62
CA PRO A 127 19.16 6.10 9.83
C PRO A 127 19.84 6.21 11.19
N ASP A 128 20.32 5.08 11.71
CA ASP A 128 21.03 4.94 13.00
C ASP A 128 20.21 5.41 14.23
N SER A 129 18.88 5.59 14.10
CA SER A 129 17.99 6.00 15.18
C SER A 129 17.23 4.83 15.80
N PHE A 130 16.80 4.94 17.06
CA PHE A 130 15.96 3.91 17.73
C PHE A 130 14.68 3.53 16.96
N ALA A 131 14.20 4.42 16.09
CA ALA A 131 12.99 4.22 15.31
C ALA A 131 13.26 3.99 13.81
N ASP A 132 14.53 3.85 13.40
CA ASP A 132 15.02 3.67 12.01
C ASP A 132 14.03 2.83 11.20
N ARG A 133 13.43 3.43 10.18
CA ARG A 133 12.37 2.78 9.41
C ARG A 133 12.92 1.97 8.22
N TYR A 134 14.18 2.13 7.85
CA TYR A 134 14.84 1.30 6.83
C TYR A 134 15.22 -0.06 7.44
N GLU A 135 15.87 -0.09 8.60
CA GLU A 135 16.18 -1.33 9.33
C GLU A 135 14.89 -2.06 9.76
N ARG A 136 13.95 -1.33 10.37
CA ARG A 136 12.65 -1.87 10.82
C ARG A 136 11.79 -2.42 9.67
N ALA A 137 11.95 -1.92 8.43
CA ALA A 137 11.27 -2.50 7.27
C ALA A 137 11.84 -3.88 6.87
N ARG A 138 13.09 -4.18 7.22
CA ARG A 138 13.67 -5.53 7.07
C ARG A 138 13.15 -6.47 8.15
N GLU A 139 13.12 -6.04 9.41
CA GLU A 139 12.52 -6.80 10.52
C GLU A 139 11.04 -7.14 10.24
N TRP A 140 10.27 -6.21 9.68
CA TRP A 140 8.87 -6.45 9.29
C TRP A 140 8.69 -7.31 8.03
N ASP A 141 9.64 -7.33 7.10
CA ASP A 141 9.66 -8.33 6.02
C ASP A 141 9.88 -9.75 6.61
N GLU A 142 10.76 -9.91 7.60
CA GLU A 142 10.95 -11.21 8.29
C GLU A 142 9.69 -11.64 9.05
N GLU A 143 9.06 -10.74 9.83
CA GLU A 143 7.77 -11.01 10.48
C GLU A 143 6.68 -11.40 9.46
N LEU A 144 6.60 -10.71 8.32
CA LEU A 144 5.60 -10.99 7.28
C LEU A 144 5.85 -12.34 6.60
N LEU A 145 7.08 -12.62 6.16
CA LEU A 145 7.45 -13.83 5.43
C LEU A 145 7.40 -15.09 6.32
N ALA A 146 7.51 -14.95 7.64
CA ALA A 146 7.29 -16.05 8.59
C ALA A 146 5.85 -16.61 8.57
N TYR A 147 4.86 -15.82 8.12
CA TYR A 147 3.46 -16.23 7.97
C TYR A 147 2.96 -16.26 6.52
N VAL A 148 3.58 -15.47 5.63
CA VAL A 148 3.16 -15.26 4.24
C VAL A 148 4.36 -15.35 3.27
N PRO A 149 5.06 -16.51 3.19
CA PRO A 149 6.22 -16.71 2.31
C PRO A 149 5.87 -16.72 0.81
N GLU A 150 4.58 -16.58 0.48
CA GLU A 150 4.08 -16.40 -0.89
C GLU A 150 3.55 -14.98 -1.18
N MET A 151 3.80 -14.02 -0.28
CA MET A 151 3.56 -12.59 -0.53
C MET A 151 4.26 -12.13 -1.81
N VAL A 152 3.55 -11.35 -2.64
CA VAL A 152 4.08 -10.74 -3.86
C VAL A 152 4.22 -9.23 -3.66
N LEU A 153 5.37 -8.66 -4.02
CA LEU A 153 5.66 -7.23 -3.94
C LEU A 153 5.65 -6.60 -5.34
N ALA A 154 4.68 -5.73 -5.62
CA ALA A 154 4.60 -4.99 -6.88
C ALA A 154 4.92 -3.51 -6.66
N HIS A 155 6.06 -3.04 -7.19
CA HIS A 155 6.42 -1.62 -7.16
C HIS A 155 5.76 -0.89 -8.33
N VAL A 156 4.91 0.08 -8.01
CA VAL A 156 4.18 0.90 -8.98
C VAL A 156 4.85 2.27 -9.05
N THR A 157 5.53 2.55 -10.17
CA THR A 157 6.33 3.75 -10.39
C THR A 157 5.80 4.63 -11.53
N ALA A 158 6.39 5.81 -11.71
CA ALA A 158 6.24 6.69 -12.87
C ALA A 158 7.34 7.75 -12.87
N ASP A 159 7.63 8.33 -14.03
CA ASP A 159 8.54 9.47 -14.17
C ASP A 159 8.17 10.64 -13.25
N PRO A 160 9.15 11.37 -12.68
CA PRO A 160 8.91 12.57 -11.87
C PRO A 160 8.01 13.62 -12.55
N ALA A 161 8.13 13.76 -13.87
CA ALA A 161 7.30 14.67 -14.66
C ALA A 161 5.82 14.23 -14.70
N ALA A 162 5.56 12.93 -14.89
CA ALA A 162 4.22 12.37 -14.87
C ALA A 162 3.60 12.46 -13.46
N VAL A 163 4.37 12.18 -12.40
CA VAL A 163 3.94 12.36 -11.01
C VAL A 163 3.59 13.83 -10.73
N ALA A 164 4.42 14.78 -11.13
CA ALA A 164 4.16 16.22 -10.96
C ALA A 164 2.91 16.68 -11.74
N GLN A 165 2.72 16.22 -12.98
CA GLN A 165 1.52 16.52 -13.78
C GLN A 165 0.24 15.97 -13.13
N ARG A 166 0.29 14.74 -12.61
CA ARG A 166 -0.83 14.10 -11.90
C ARG A 166 -1.17 14.83 -10.60
N MET A 167 -0.14 15.28 -9.87
CA MET A 167 -0.28 16.10 -8.65
C MET A 167 -0.94 17.46 -8.95
N ALA A 168 -0.50 18.15 -10.00
CA ALA A 168 -1.07 19.45 -10.41
C ALA A 168 -2.50 19.35 -10.98
N THR A 169 -2.82 18.26 -11.69
CA THR A 169 -4.14 18.09 -12.34
C THR A 169 -5.22 17.47 -11.45
N ARG A 170 -4.84 16.72 -10.41
CA ARG A 170 -5.77 16.12 -9.43
C ARG A 170 -5.21 16.18 -8.00
N PRO A 171 -5.00 17.38 -7.42
CA PRO A 171 -4.41 17.53 -6.10
C PRO A 171 -5.21 16.78 -5.02
N ARG A 172 -4.51 15.98 -4.21
CA ARG A 172 -5.08 15.26 -3.07
C ARG A 172 -5.24 16.20 -1.88
N VAL A 173 -6.49 16.36 -1.40
CA VAL A 173 -6.77 16.94 -0.08
C VAL A 173 -5.99 16.14 0.97
N ARG A 174 -5.14 16.83 1.75
CA ARG A 174 -4.24 16.23 2.77
C ARG A 174 -3.29 15.14 2.20
N GLY A 175 -2.83 15.30 0.96
CA GLY A 175 -1.67 14.54 0.45
C GLY A 175 -0.38 15.04 1.10
N ILE A 176 0.58 14.14 1.34
CA ILE A 176 1.83 14.47 2.06
C ILE A 176 3.02 14.71 1.12
N LEU A 177 2.96 14.20 -0.12
CA LEU A 177 4.02 14.39 -1.10
C LEU A 177 4.15 15.87 -1.47
N LYS A 178 5.34 16.44 -1.32
CA LYS A 178 5.66 17.80 -1.76
C LYS A 178 6.28 17.76 -3.15
N GLN A 179 6.01 18.76 -3.99
CA GLN A 179 6.38 18.73 -5.41
C GLN A 179 7.90 18.68 -5.65
N GLN A 180 8.70 19.36 -4.82
CA GLN A 180 10.16 19.33 -4.94
C GLN A 180 10.79 18.01 -4.49
N ASP A 181 10.08 17.22 -3.68
CA ASP A 181 10.55 15.94 -3.13
C ASP A 181 10.15 14.73 -4.01
N ILE A 182 9.48 14.97 -5.15
CA ILE A 182 9.03 13.91 -6.07
C ILE A 182 10.15 12.94 -6.50
N PRO A 183 11.33 13.41 -6.98
CA PRO A 183 12.37 12.48 -7.43
C PRO A 183 12.95 11.64 -6.29
N SER A 184 13.24 12.27 -5.14
CA SER A 184 13.82 11.58 -3.99
C SER A 184 12.85 10.58 -3.36
N VAL A 185 11.54 10.88 -3.30
CA VAL A 185 10.53 9.92 -2.83
C VAL A 185 10.40 8.74 -3.80
N LEU A 186 10.47 8.96 -5.12
CA LEU A 186 10.48 7.87 -6.11
C LEU A 186 11.70 6.96 -5.95
N ASP A 187 12.89 7.54 -5.78
CA ASP A 187 14.11 6.78 -5.52
C ASP A 187 14.05 6.04 -4.17
N ARG A 188 13.54 6.64 -3.09
CA ARG A 188 13.35 5.94 -1.82
C ARG A 188 12.43 4.71 -1.92
N PHE A 189 11.35 4.78 -2.70
CA PHE A 189 10.50 3.60 -2.95
C PHE A 189 11.19 2.54 -3.81
N ARG A 190 12.11 2.94 -4.70
CA ARG A 190 12.94 2.02 -5.49
C ARG A 190 14.01 1.35 -4.60
N GLU A 191 14.69 2.10 -3.73
CA GLU A 191 15.65 1.59 -2.75
C GLU A 191 15.01 0.54 -1.83
N GLU A 192 13.84 0.84 -1.28
CA GLU A 192 13.05 -0.10 -0.48
C GLU A 192 12.61 -1.35 -1.26
N TYR A 193 12.17 -1.19 -2.51
CA TYR A 193 11.82 -2.31 -3.38
C TYR A 193 13.03 -3.22 -3.63
N GLU A 194 14.21 -2.63 -3.88
CA GLU A 194 15.46 -3.36 -4.10
C GLU A 194 15.90 -4.10 -2.82
N ALA A 195 15.87 -3.42 -1.66
CA ALA A 195 16.24 -3.94 -0.35
C ALA A 195 15.24 -4.93 0.27
N SER A 196 14.01 -5.04 -0.26
CA SER A 196 13.01 -5.99 0.25
C SER A 196 13.47 -7.45 0.16
N LEU A 197 13.23 -8.20 1.24
CA LEU A 197 13.44 -9.64 1.35
C LEU A 197 12.36 -10.45 0.62
N ILE A 198 11.27 -9.81 0.17
CA ILE A 198 10.20 -10.45 -0.60
C ILE A 198 10.73 -10.79 -2.01
N GLU A 199 11.15 -12.03 -2.22
CA GLU A 199 11.74 -12.48 -3.50
C GLU A 199 10.77 -12.40 -4.69
N ARG A 200 9.47 -12.60 -4.44
CA ARG A 200 8.42 -12.57 -5.48
C ARG A 200 8.07 -11.12 -5.81
N LYS A 201 8.92 -10.44 -6.57
CA LYS A 201 8.78 -9.01 -6.83
C LYS A 201 8.89 -8.60 -8.29
N PHE A 202 8.03 -7.66 -8.70
CA PHE A 202 8.03 -7.06 -10.04
C PHE A 202 7.69 -5.56 -10.02
N THR A 203 8.03 -4.85 -11.10
CA THR A 203 7.79 -3.41 -11.26
C THR A 203 6.76 -3.14 -12.35
N LEU A 204 5.87 -2.18 -12.10
CA LEU A 204 4.93 -1.61 -13.06
C LEU A 204 5.23 -0.12 -13.23
N ASP A 205 5.78 0.26 -14.38
CA ASP A 205 5.91 1.66 -14.76
C ASP A 205 4.59 2.15 -15.34
N THR A 206 4.02 3.19 -14.73
CA THR A 206 2.73 3.75 -15.13
C THR A 206 2.83 5.01 -15.98
N THR A 207 4.04 5.46 -16.36
CA THR A 207 4.31 6.78 -16.96
C THR A 207 3.36 7.10 -18.12
N ASP A 208 3.40 6.28 -19.17
CA ASP A 208 2.61 6.42 -20.40
C ASP A 208 1.48 5.38 -20.56
N THR A 209 1.25 4.53 -19.55
CA THR A 209 0.23 3.47 -19.63
C THR A 209 -1.16 3.94 -19.19
N THR A 210 -2.22 3.52 -19.88
CA THR A 210 -3.59 3.65 -19.37
C THR A 210 -3.85 2.66 -18.21
N PRO A 211 -4.85 2.90 -17.33
CA PRO A 211 -5.18 2.00 -16.22
C PRO A 211 -5.53 0.56 -16.63
N GLU A 212 -5.96 0.36 -17.87
CA GLU A 212 -6.27 -0.93 -18.48
C GLU A 212 -5.00 -1.63 -18.96
N GLN A 213 -4.04 -0.88 -19.52
CA GLN A 213 -2.72 -1.38 -19.90
C GLN A 213 -1.91 -1.79 -18.65
N THR A 214 -1.91 -0.98 -17.59
CA THR A 214 -1.28 -1.34 -16.31
C THR A 214 -1.92 -2.59 -15.69
N LEU A 215 -3.25 -2.74 -15.81
CA LEU A 215 -3.95 -3.96 -15.35
C LEU A 215 -3.51 -5.19 -16.17
N GLY A 216 -3.41 -5.08 -17.49
CA GLY A 216 -2.92 -6.17 -18.34
C GLY A 216 -1.52 -6.64 -17.95
N GLN A 217 -0.57 -5.69 -17.84
CA GLN A 217 0.79 -5.95 -17.36
C GLN A 217 0.80 -6.60 -15.97
N PHE A 218 -0.02 -6.12 -15.04
CA PHE A 218 -0.18 -6.73 -13.72
C PHE A 218 -0.68 -8.18 -13.81
N VAL A 219 -1.70 -8.45 -14.63
CA VAL A 219 -2.31 -9.78 -14.78
C VAL A 219 -1.32 -10.80 -15.38
N ASP A 220 -0.45 -10.36 -16.28
CA ASP A 220 0.61 -11.23 -16.83
C ASP A 220 1.73 -11.50 -15.81
N LEU A 221 2.12 -10.49 -15.04
CA LEU A 221 3.20 -10.58 -14.03
C LEU A 221 2.77 -11.29 -12.73
N ILE A 222 1.51 -11.17 -12.30
CA ILE A 222 1.02 -11.84 -11.08
C ILE A 222 0.75 -13.34 -11.31
N ARG A 223 0.38 -13.74 -12.54
CA ARG A 223 -0.04 -15.10 -12.88
C ARG A 223 0.94 -16.21 -12.44
N PRO A 224 2.28 -16.10 -12.60
CA PRO A 224 3.22 -17.12 -12.11
C PRO A 224 3.43 -17.12 -10.58
N HIS A 225 2.82 -16.19 -9.84
CA HIS A 225 2.93 -16.07 -8.39
C HIS A 225 1.63 -16.37 -7.63
N LEU A 226 0.52 -16.58 -8.35
CA LEU A 226 -0.77 -16.98 -7.78
C LEU A 226 -0.65 -18.31 -7.02
N SER A 227 -1.38 -18.43 -5.92
CA SER A 227 -1.45 -19.68 -5.14
C SER A 227 -2.35 -20.72 -5.81
N GLU A 228 -2.27 -21.98 -5.37
CA GLU A 228 -3.22 -23.03 -5.79
C GLU A 228 -4.68 -22.62 -5.49
N VAL A 229 -4.92 -21.96 -4.35
CA VAL A 229 -6.25 -21.43 -3.97
C VAL A 229 -6.68 -20.26 -4.87
N ASP A 230 -5.73 -19.50 -5.44
CA ASP A 230 -6.06 -18.51 -6.47
C ASP A 230 -6.41 -19.19 -7.80
N HIS A 231 -5.60 -20.14 -8.26
CA HIS A 231 -5.83 -20.87 -9.49
C HIS A 231 -7.15 -21.65 -9.48
N GLN A 232 -7.54 -22.26 -8.36
CA GLN A 232 -8.82 -22.96 -8.19
C GLN A 232 -10.04 -22.02 -8.17
N ARG A 233 -9.84 -20.72 -7.91
CA ARG A 233 -10.91 -19.70 -7.93
C ARG A 233 -11.07 -19.04 -9.30
N MET A 234 -10.01 -19.00 -10.12
CA MET A 234 -10.04 -18.47 -11.49
C MET A 234 -11.05 -19.21 -12.38
N ARG A 235 -11.73 -18.44 -13.23
CA ARG A 235 -12.78 -18.87 -14.17
C ARG A 235 -12.34 -18.79 -15.63
#